data_AF-A0A1F7IGD2-F1
#
_entry.id   AF-A0A1F7IGD2-F1
#
_cell.length_a   1.000
_cell.length_b   1.000
_cell.length_c   1.000
_cell.angle_alpha   90.00
_cell.angle_beta   90.00
_cell.angle_gamma   90.00
#
_symmetry.space_group_name_H-M   'P 1'
#
loop_
_entity.id
_entity.type
_entity.pdbx_description
1 polymer ?
#
loop_
_entity_poly.entity_id
_entity_poly.type
_entity_poly.pdbx_seq_one_letter_code
_entity_poly.pdbx_strand_id
1 'polypeptide(L)'
;MQKKSAFVLGAIIIGLAGIFYSKFFPKKEIHYHAGFKVYVDGKMQDFSGLKYMSIKPCGKEEEEREENEQMEKAHLHDEIGDVVHVEAENAKWKDLFTNINFKIDPEKPITGFVNGKKTENILNEPIQSYESVVFFVGKVDEKKLKNSVTKDQIKKAEKNNETC
;
A
#
# COMPACT_ATOMS: atom_id res chain seq x y z
N MET A 1 -45.19 13.57 -29.63
CA MET A 1 -44.64 14.11 -28.36
C MET A 1 -44.43 13.09 -27.23
N GLN A 2 -44.67 11.78 -27.40
CA GLN A 2 -44.60 10.79 -26.29
C GLN A 2 -43.22 10.19 -25.97
N LYS A 3 -42.21 10.31 -26.86
CA LYS A 3 -40.91 9.63 -26.67
C LYS A 3 -39.98 10.29 -25.64
N LYS A 4 -40.18 11.57 -25.31
CA LYS A 4 -39.33 12.32 -24.36
C LYS A 4 -39.62 11.95 -22.90
N SER A 5 -40.88 11.68 -22.54
CA SER A 5 -41.27 11.36 -21.16
C SER A 5 -40.80 9.96 -20.72
N ALA A 6 -40.79 8.97 -21.62
CA ALA A 6 -40.29 7.62 -21.31
C ALA A 6 -38.77 7.60 -21.06
N PHE A 7 -38.02 8.48 -21.74
CA PHE A 7 -36.57 8.61 -21.56
C PHE A 7 -36.20 9.26 -20.23
N VAL A 8 -36.98 10.25 -19.79
CA VAL A 8 -36.79 10.92 -18.49
C VAL A 8 -37.11 9.97 -17.32
N LEU A 9 -38.18 9.18 -17.42
CA LEU A 9 -38.53 8.17 -16.41
C LEU A 9 -37.48 7.05 -16.31
N GLY A 10 -36.92 6.60 -17.44
CA GLY A 10 -35.84 5.61 -17.45
C GLY A 10 -34.56 6.12 -16.80
N ALA A 11 -34.18 7.38 -17.05
CA ALA A 11 -33.01 7.99 -16.43
C ALA A 11 -33.16 8.17 -14.91
N ILE A 12 -34.37 8.50 -14.43
CA ILE A 12 -34.66 8.61 -12.99
C ILE A 12 -34.57 7.25 -12.30
N ILE A 13 -35.11 6.19 -12.90
CA ILE A 13 -35.06 4.83 -12.32
C ILE A 13 -33.61 4.33 -12.25
N ILE A 14 -32.79 4.56 -13.28
CA ILE A 14 -31.37 4.19 -13.28
C ILE A 14 -30.59 5.00 -12.23
N GLY A 15 -30.86 6.31 -12.13
CA GLY A 15 -30.24 7.16 -11.12
C GLY A 15 -30.58 6.72 -9.70
N LEU A 16 -31.86 6.41 -9.42
CA LEU A 16 -32.30 5.91 -8.12
C LEU A 16 -31.72 4.53 -7.80
N ALA A 17 -31.65 3.63 -8.80
CA ALA A 17 -31.01 2.32 -8.63
C ALA A 17 -29.50 2.44 -8.35
N GLY A 18 -28.81 3.37 -9.00
CA GLY A 18 -27.40 3.66 -8.73
C GLY A 18 -27.15 4.18 -7.32
N ILE A 19 -27.97 5.12 -6.85
CA ILE A 19 -27.92 5.66 -5.48
C ILE A 19 -28.25 4.57 -4.45
N PHE A 20 -29.21 3.69 -4.75
CA PHE A 20 -29.54 2.56 -3.88
C PHE A 20 -28.38 1.57 -3.81
N TYR A 21 -27.78 1.23 -4.95
CA TYR A 21 -26.65 0.30 -5.01
C TYR A 21 -25.45 0.82 -4.21
N SER A 22 -25.10 2.10 -4.36
CA SER A 22 -23.99 2.70 -3.59
C SER A 22 -24.24 2.76 -2.08
N LYS A 23 -25.50 2.90 -1.64
CA LYS A 23 -25.87 2.90 -0.21
C LYS A 23 -25.89 1.51 0.42
N PHE A 24 -26.28 0.48 -0.34
CA PHE A 24 -26.46 -0.87 0.21
C PHE A 24 -25.22 -1.77 0.09
N PHE A 25 -24.25 -1.39 -0.75
CA PHE A 25 -22.98 -2.09 -0.87
C PHE A 25 -21.83 -1.16 -0.45
N PRO A 26 -21.61 -0.96 0.87
CA PRO A 26 -20.45 -0.22 1.34
C PRO A 26 -19.19 -0.89 0.79
N LYS A 27 -18.25 -0.09 0.28
CA LYS A 27 -16.96 -0.60 -0.17
C LYS A 27 -16.31 -1.31 1.01
N LYS A 28 -15.81 -2.52 0.80
CA LYS A 28 -15.03 -3.22 1.81
C LYS A 28 -13.76 -2.40 2.04
N GLU A 29 -13.56 -1.96 3.26
CA GLU A 29 -12.33 -1.29 3.67
C GLU A 29 -11.17 -2.29 3.52
N ILE A 30 -10.16 -1.90 2.73
CA ILE A 30 -8.95 -2.67 2.56
C ILE A 30 -7.98 -2.17 3.62
N HIS A 31 -7.49 -3.06 4.47
CA HIS A 31 -6.49 -2.72 5.47
C HIS A 31 -5.67 -3.99 5.75
N TYR A 32 -4.38 -3.94 5.44
CA TYR A 32 -3.43 -4.99 5.85
C TYR A 32 -1.99 -4.49 5.86
N HIS A 33 -1.11 -5.29 6.47
CA HIS A 33 0.31 -5.00 6.58
C HIS A 33 1.18 -6.05 5.91
N ALA A 34 2.35 -5.63 5.43
CA ALA A 34 3.38 -6.51 4.88
C ALA A 34 4.77 -6.04 5.33
N GLY A 35 5.71 -6.97 5.42
CA GLY A 35 7.09 -6.68 5.80
C GLY A 35 7.98 -6.41 4.58
N PHE A 36 8.95 -5.52 4.71
CA PHE A 36 9.96 -5.32 3.66
C PHE A 36 11.34 -4.92 4.19
N LYS A 37 12.37 -5.22 3.39
CA LYS A 37 13.74 -4.71 3.58
C LYS A 37 14.33 -4.33 2.23
N VAL A 38 15.12 -3.25 2.20
CA VAL A 38 15.82 -2.83 0.98
C VAL A 38 17.32 -2.79 1.26
N TYR A 39 18.09 -3.44 0.39
CA TYR A 39 19.54 -3.37 0.35
C TYR A 39 19.99 -2.68 -0.94
N VAL A 40 20.78 -1.61 -0.82
CA VAL A 40 21.42 -0.92 -1.95
C VAL A 40 22.91 -1.18 -1.88
N ASP A 41 23.46 -1.85 -2.89
CA ASP A 41 24.88 -2.27 -2.92
C ASP A 41 25.32 -3.00 -1.65
N GLY A 42 24.41 -3.80 -1.10
CA GLY A 42 24.63 -4.56 0.13
C GLY A 42 24.46 -3.79 1.43
N LYS A 43 24.19 -2.47 1.41
CA LYS A 43 23.86 -1.71 2.62
C LYS A 43 22.35 -1.66 2.85
N MET A 44 21.90 -2.04 4.04
CA MET A 44 20.49 -1.93 4.43
C MET A 44 20.07 -0.47 4.48
N GLN A 45 18.92 -0.15 3.90
CA GLN A 45 18.31 1.16 4.01
C GLN A 45 17.41 1.20 5.25
N ASP A 46 17.42 2.35 5.93
CA ASP A 46 16.58 2.62 7.08
C ASP A 46 15.49 3.61 6.69
N PHE A 47 14.24 3.18 6.84
CA PHE A 47 13.05 3.97 6.56
C PHE A 47 12.28 4.38 7.82
N SER A 48 12.84 4.22 9.02
CA SER A 48 12.19 4.59 10.29
C SER A 48 12.07 6.10 10.53
N GLY A 49 12.81 6.93 9.76
CA GLY A 49 12.79 8.38 9.93
C GLY A 49 11.48 9.03 9.47
N LEU A 50 11.06 10.09 10.19
CA LEU A 50 9.81 10.84 9.97
C LEU A 50 9.55 11.27 8.51
N LYS A 51 10.59 11.53 7.72
CA LYS A 51 10.45 11.90 6.30
C LYS A 51 9.80 10.83 5.42
N TYR A 52 9.72 9.59 5.90
CA TYR A 52 9.09 8.47 5.19
C TYR A 52 7.70 8.12 5.77
N MET A 53 7.30 8.79 6.84
CA MET A 53 6.07 8.48 7.58
C MET A 53 4.91 9.31 7.02
N SER A 54 3.79 8.66 6.81
CA SER A 54 2.49 9.30 6.69
C SER A 54 2.02 9.67 8.09
N ILE A 55 1.80 10.97 8.32
CA ILE A 55 1.35 11.49 9.60
C ILE A 55 -0.08 11.99 9.39
N LYS A 56 -1.07 11.16 9.73
CA LYS A 56 -2.48 11.57 9.81
C LYS A 56 -2.72 12.10 11.24
N PRO A 57 -3.20 13.34 11.43
CA PRO A 57 -3.45 13.86 12.77
C PRO A 57 -4.61 13.12 13.44
N CYS A 58 -4.38 12.58 14.64
CA CYS A 58 -5.42 11.96 15.47
C CYS A 58 -6.41 13.03 15.97
N GLY A 59 -7.67 12.98 15.55
CA GLY A 59 -8.74 13.82 16.09
C GLY A 59 -9.79 14.27 15.08
N LYS A 60 -11.00 13.73 15.28
CA LYS A 60 -12.35 14.17 14.84
C LYS A 60 -12.54 14.74 13.43
N GLU A 61 -13.46 14.04 12.78
CA GLU A 61 -14.23 14.38 11.58
C GLU A 61 -13.42 14.42 10.29
N GLU A 62 -13.85 13.54 9.39
CA GLU A 62 -13.61 13.49 7.95
C GLU A 62 -14.08 14.82 7.30
N GLU A 63 -13.56 15.96 7.75
CA GLU A 63 -13.73 17.23 7.06
C GLU A 63 -12.93 17.14 5.77
N GLU A 64 -13.57 16.61 4.72
CA GLU A 64 -13.27 16.75 3.29
C GLU A 64 -11.78 16.95 2.96
N ARG A 65 -10.91 16.13 3.55
CA ARG A 65 -9.52 16.10 3.10
C ARG A 65 -9.57 15.29 1.83
N GLU A 66 -9.13 15.90 0.74
CA GLU A 66 -8.83 15.16 -0.48
C GLU A 66 -7.83 14.07 -0.10
N GLU A 67 -8.34 12.85 0.08
CA GLU A 67 -7.51 11.67 0.28
C GLU A 67 -6.56 11.60 -0.90
N ASN A 68 -5.26 11.61 -0.61
CA ASN A 68 -4.28 11.43 -1.66
C ASN A 68 -4.34 9.97 -2.09
N GLU A 69 -5.11 9.67 -3.14
CA GLU A 69 -5.33 8.32 -3.66
C GLU A 69 -4.03 7.53 -3.86
N GLN A 70 -2.91 8.19 -4.12
CA GLN A 70 -1.61 7.56 -4.25
C GLN A 70 -1.01 7.18 -2.87
N MET A 71 -1.14 8.05 -1.85
CA MET A 71 -0.64 7.80 -0.50
C MET A 71 -1.36 6.63 0.19
N GLU A 72 -2.69 6.53 0.00
CA GLU A 72 -3.52 5.47 0.58
C GLU A 72 -3.17 4.07 0.04
N LYS A 73 -2.52 3.99 -1.14
CA LYS A 73 -2.08 2.68 -1.67
C LYS A 73 -1.11 1.97 -0.75
N ALA A 74 -0.08 2.65 -0.26
CA ALA A 74 0.95 2.02 0.55
C ALA A 74 1.82 3.06 1.26
N HIS A 75 1.86 3.07 2.59
CA HIS A 75 2.66 4.04 3.34
C HIS A 75 3.25 3.43 4.61
N LEU A 76 4.09 4.22 5.29
CA LEU A 76 4.70 3.89 6.58
C LEU A 76 4.16 4.86 7.63
N HIS A 77 4.20 4.45 8.89
CA HIS A 77 3.88 5.28 10.04
C HIS A 77 4.48 4.69 11.32
N ASP A 78 4.34 5.39 12.43
CA ASP A 78 4.80 4.98 13.78
C ASP A 78 6.30 4.69 13.89
N GLU A 79 7.11 5.32 13.03
CA GLU A 79 8.56 5.09 12.95
C GLU A 79 8.93 3.63 12.60
N ILE A 80 7.97 2.84 12.10
CA ILE A 80 8.19 1.45 11.67
C ILE A 80 8.61 1.44 10.21
N GLY A 81 9.93 1.47 9.99
CA GLY A 81 10.55 1.55 8.66
C GLY A 81 10.59 0.26 7.84
N ASP A 82 9.95 -0.82 8.30
CA ASP A 82 10.02 -2.14 7.66
C ASP A 82 8.68 -2.87 7.58
N VAL A 83 7.58 -2.20 7.96
CA VAL A 83 6.21 -2.72 7.80
C VAL A 83 5.40 -1.69 7.03
N VAL A 84 4.95 -2.05 5.84
CA VAL A 84 4.07 -1.22 5.02
C VAL A 84 2.62 -1.43 5.45
N HIS A 85 1.87 -0.34 5.47
CA HIS A 85 0.42 -0.30 5.63
C HIS A 85 -0.24 -0.05 4.27
N VAL A 86 -1.27 -0.82 3.94
CA VAL A 86 -1.99 -0.77 2.66
C VAL A 86 -3.47 -0.55 2.89
N GLU A 87 -4.01 0.54 2.33
CA GLU A 87 -5.42 0.93 2.45
C GLU A 87 -6.18 0.83 1.10
N ALA A 88 -5.50 0.43 0.01
CA ALA A 88 -6.11 0.34 -1.33
C ALA A 88 -5.96 -1.05 -1.99
N GLU A 89 -6.95 -1.41 -2.81
CA GLU A 89 -6.89 -2.62 -3.63
C GLU A 89 -5.75 -2.55 -4.65
N ASN A 90 -5.08 -3.69 -4.87
CA ASN A 90 -4.02 -3.85 -5.87
C ASN A 90 -2.84 -2.87 -5.73
N ALA A 91 -2.62 -2.31 -4.53
CA ALA A 91 -1.42 -1.55 -4.23
C ALA A 91 -0.17 -2.40 -4.51
N LYS A 92 0.83 -1.77 -5.14
CA LYS A 92 2.06 -2.43 -5.58
C LYS A 92 3.25 -1.88 -4.82
N TRP A 93 4.34 -2.63 -4.80
CA TRP A 93 5.58 -2.19 -4.15
C TRP A 93 6.15 -0.88 -4.69
N LYS A 94 5.93 -0.56 -5.98
CA LYS A 94 6.28 0.76 -6.53
C LYS A 94 5.49 1.91 -5.93
N ASP A 95 4.26 1.67 -5.48
CA ASP A 95 3.42 2.71 -4.86
C ASP A 95 4.04 3.12 -3.53
N LEU A 96 4.48 2.16 -2.72
CA LEU A 96 5.24 2.43 -1.50
C LEU A 96 6.49 3.28 -1.78
N PHE A 97 7.34 2.87 -2.73
CA PHE A 97 8.57 3.62 -3.04
C PHE A 97 8.31 5.01 -3.59
N THR A 98 7.20 5.21 -4.30
CA THR A 98 6.73 6.54 -4.71
C THR A 98 6.39 7.38 -3.49
N ASN A 99 5.63 6.82 -2.56
CA ASN A 99 5.11 7.52 -1.38
C ASN A 99 6.21 7.91 -0.39
N ILE A 100 7.20 7.04 -0.18
CA ILE A 100 8.37 7.34 0.66
C ILE A 100 9.48 8.09 -0.09
N ASN A 101 9.23 8.49 -1.35
CA ASN A 101 10.20 9.18 -2.22
C ASN A 101 11.55 8.45 -2.33
N PHE A 102 11.53 7.12 -2.38
CA PHE A 102 12.72 6.29 -2.55
C PHE A 102 13.01 6.10 -4.03
N LYS A 103 14.08 6.73 -4.52
CA LYS A 103 14.52 6.65 -5.91
C LYS A 103 15.40 5.42 -6.13
N ILE A 104 14.93 4.52 -6.95
CA ILE A 104 15.72 3.39 -7.44
C ILE A 104 16.53 3.87 -8.64
N ASP A 105 17.84 3.66 -8.59
CA ASP A 105 18.75 3.97 -9.69
C ASP A 105 18.37 3.14 -10.92
N PRO A 106 18.00 3.77 -12.05
CA PRO A 106 17.57 3.05 -13.25
C PRO A 106 18.70 2.23 -13.90
N GLU A 107 19.97 2.52 -13.59
CA GLU A 107 21.12 1.76 -14.08
C GLU A 107 21.37 0.48 -13.25
N LYS A 108 20.70 0.33 -12.10
CA LYS A 108 20.87 -0.82 -11.21
C LYS A 108 19.69 -1.77 -11.32
N PRO A 109 19.95 -3.09 -11.47
CA PRO A 109 18.88 -4.07 -11.43
C PRO A 109 18.25 -4.11 -10.03
N ILE A 110 16.94 -4.26 -9.98
CA ILE A 110 16.21 -4.55 -8.75
C ILE A 110 15.76 -6.01 -8.75
N THR A 111 16.08 -6.74 -7.68
CA THR A 111 15.64 -8.12 -7.47
C THR A 111 14.85 -8.20 -6.17
N GLY A 112 13.66 -8.78 -6.22
CA GLY A 112 12.82 -9.03 -5.05
C GLY A 112 12.81 -10.51 -4.68
N PHE A 113 12.75 -10.77 -3.38
CA PHE A 113 12.47 -12.10 -2.84
C PHE A 113 11.23 -12.04 -1.94
N VAL A 114 10.12 -12.59 -2.42
CA VAL A 114 8.88 -12.70 -1.67
C VAL A 114 8.90 -13.98 -0.86
N ASN A 115 8.90 -13.87 0.47
CA ASN A 115 8.99 -15.01 1.39
C ASN A 115 10.17 -15.94 1.05
N GLY A 116 11.31 -15.35 0.65
CA GLY A 116 12.52 -16.05 0.26
C GLY A 116 12.55 -16.61 -1.16
N LYS A 117 11.47 -16.48 -1.94
CA LYS A 117 11.44 -16.89 -3.36
C LYS A 117 11.69 -15.69 -4.26
N LYS A 118 12.63 -15.83 -5.18
CA LYS A 118 12.93 -14.79 -6.17
C LYS A 118 11.70 -14.51 -7.04
N THR A 119 11.37 -13.23 -7.22
CA THR A 119 10.23 -12.76 -8.01
C THR A 119 10.71 -11.75 -9.05
N GLU A 120 10.28 -11.93 -10.29
CA GLU A 120 10.54 -10.98 -11.37
C GLU A 120 9.58 -9.79 -11.28
N ASN A 121 9.97 -8.64 -11.82
CA ASN A 121 9.11 -7.44 -11.86
C ASN A 121 8.54 -7.01 -10.49
N ILE A 122 9.27 -7.26 -9.39
CA ILE A 122 8.78 -7.06 -8.01
C ILE A 122 8.10 -5.70 -7.75
N LEU A 123 8.53 -4.64 -8.44
CA LEU A 123 7.93 -3.31 -8.32
C LEU A 123 6.45 -3.26 -8.76
N ASN A 124 6.05 -4.11 -9.70
CA ASN A 124 4.69 -4.20 -10.21
C ASN A 124 3.83 -5.24 -9.49
N GLU A 125 4.41 -5.93 -8.52
CA GLU A 125 3.73 -7.00 -7.81
C GLU A 125 2.82 -6.44 -6.71
N PRO A 126 1.57 -6.92 -6.63
CA PRO A 126 0.67 -6.52 -5.56
C PRO A 126 1.25 -6.89 -4.20
N ILE A 127 1.11 -5.98 -3.24
CA ILE A 127 1.46 -6.24 -1.85
C ILE A 127 0.44 -7.25 -1.30
N GLN A 128 0.89 -8.26 -0.57
CA GLN A 128 0.05 -9.27 0.06
C GLN A 128 0.15 -9.25 1.58
N SER A 129 -0.97 -9.48 2.26
CA SER A 129 -1.03 -9.50 3.72
C SER A 129 -0.04 -10.50 4.34
N TYR A 130 0.74 -10.02 5.29
CA TYR A 130 1.78 -10.75 6.03
C TYR A 130 2.89 -11.37 5.18
N GLU A 131 3.07 -10.95 3.94
CA GLU A 131 4.26 -11.32 3.19
C GLU A 131 5.49 -10.57 3.69
N SER A 132 6.67 -11.09 3.38
CA SER A 132 7.94 -10.43 3.66
C SER A 132 8.78 -10.36 2.40
N VAL A 133 9.10 -9.13 1.96
CA VAL A 133 9.85 -8.90 0.72
C VAL A 133 11.22 -8.33 1.01
N VAL A 134 12.26 -8.97 0.47
CA VAL A 134 13.61 -8.42 0.51
C VAL A 134 14.00 -7.95 -0.89
N PHE A 135 14.24 -6.65 -1.01
CA PHE A 135 14.71 -5.99 -2.22
C PHE A 135 16.22 -5.85 -2.21
N PHE A 136 16.85 -6.17 -3.33
CA PHE A 136 18.24 -5.87 -3.62
C PHE A 136 18.30 -4.94 -4.84
N VAL A 137 18.88 -3.76 -4.66
CA VAL A 137 19.21 -2.82 -5.74
C VAL A 137 20.71 -2.95 -6.00
N GLY A 138 21.07 -3.40 -7.20
CA GLY A 138 22.44 -3.76 -7.56
C GLY A 138 22.78 -5.20 -7.17
N LYS A 139 23.81 -5.38 -6.35
CA LYS A 139 24.33 -6.72 -6.01
C LYS A 139 23.38 -7.49 -5.06
N VAL A 140 22.97 -8.68 -5.48
CA VAL A 140 22.20 -9.63 -4.67
C VAL A 140 23.12 -10.35 -3.67
N ASP A 141 22.65 -10.47 -2.42
CA ASP A 141 23.30 -11.23 -1.35
C ASP A 141 22.25 -12.02 -0.58
N GLU A 142 21.93 -13.22 -1.05
CA GLU A 142 20.86 -14.07 -0.50
C GLU A 142 21.08 -14.45 0.97
N LYS A 143 22.31 -14.34 1.51
CA LYS A 143 22.57 -14.55 2.93
C LYS A 143 21.82 -13.54 3.81
N LYS A 144 21.36 -12.42 3.25
CA LYS A 144 20.57 -11.39 3.94
C LYS A 144 19.08 -11.71 4.00
N LEU A 145 18.60 -12.73 3.29
CA LEU A 145 17.20 -13.18 3.38
C LEU A 145 16.82 -13.64 4.80
N LYS A 146 17.81 -14.07 5.60
CA LYS A 146 17.62 -14.39 7.02
C LYS A 146 17.17 -13.20 7.88
N ASN A 147 17.35 -11.97 7.38
CA ASN A 147 16.95 -10.73 8.04
C ASN A 147 15.57 -10.24 7.57
N SER A 148 14.82 -11.07 6.84
CA SER A 148 13.45 -10.78 6.44
C SER A 148 12.58 -10.47 7.67
N VAL A 149 11.62 -9.57 7.49
CA VAL A 149 10.66 -9.23 8.55
C VAL A 149 9.80 -10.47 8.80
N THR A 150 9.71 -10.90 10.05
CA THR A 150 8.92 -12.08 10.41
C THR A 150 7.44 -11.73 10.50
N LYS A 151 6.58 -12.75 10.33
CA LYS A 151 5.13 -12.57 10.50
C LYS A 151 4.75 -12.04 11.88
N ASP A 152 5.49 -12.43 12.92
CA ASP A 152 5.25 -11.94 14.28
C ASP A 152 5.63 -10.48 14.46
N GLN A 153 6.68 -10.01 13.77
CA GLN A 153 7.02 -8.58 13.73
C GLN A 153 5.92 -7.77 13.05
N ILE A 154 5.39 -8.25 11.92
CA ILE A 154 4.29 -7.60 11.20
C ILE A 154 3.05 -7.49 12.09
N LYS A 155 2.64 -8.59 12.74
CA LYS A 155 1.50 -8.59 13.67
C LYS A 155 1.71 -7.68 14.88
N LYS A 156 2.95 -7.58 15.37
CA LYS A 156 3.28 -6.68 16.48
C LYS A 156 3.16 -5.22 16.04
N ALA A 157 3.62 -4.91 14.84
CA ALA A 157 3.46 -3.58 14.25
C ALA A 157 1.97 -3.25 14.08
N GLU A 158 1.19 -4.13 13.47
CA GLU A 158 -0.28 -4.01 13.34
C GLU A 158 -0.97 -3.70 14.67
N LYS A 159 -0.69 -4.47 15.73
CA LYS A 159 -1.28 -4.24 17.06
C LYS A 159 -0.89 -2.88 17.67
N ASN A 160 0.33 -2.42 17.42
CA ASN A 160 0.77 -1.10 17.88
C ASN A 160 0.20 0.04 17.03
N ASN A 161 -0.29 -0.30 15.84
CA ASN A 161 -0.74 0.59 14.80
C ASN A 161 -2.29 0.69 14.71
N GLU A 162 -3.01 -0.09 15.52
CA GLU A 162 -4.47 0.06 15.71
C GLU A 162 -4.86 1.41 16.37
N THR A 163 -3.88 2.26 16.71
CA THR A 163 -4.11 3.62 17.20
C THR A 163 -3.89 4.65 16.11
N CYS A 164 -4.96 4.93 15.35
CA CYS A 164 -5.23 6.27 14.81
C CYS A 164 -6.32 6.93 15.66
#